data_AF-A0A2H0R0R4-F1
#
_entry.id   AF-A0A2H0R0R4-F1
#
_cell.length_a   1.000
_cell.length_b   1.000
_cell.length_c   1.000
_cell.angle_alpha   90.00
_cell.angle_beta   90.00
_cell.angle_gamma   90.00
#
_symmetry.space_group_name_H-M   'P 1'
#
loop_
_entity.id
_entity.type
_entity.pdbx_description
1 polymer ?
#
loop_
_entity_poly.entity_id
_entity_poly.type
_entity_poly.pdbx_seq_one_letter_code
_entity_poly.pdbx_strand_id
1 'polypeptide(L)'
;MGMESLSNIEFLSPYEGNESLVLVSRFKDPVIKSQVIATLHKVYEIRAASGKEINTVPIDENGEEVSHPAIVPSMEEIAKQYDEHVSEIEKITNITFTGKEPESNTMDSAWEFPGIGKLSTKQLSIVEAHEKGHFVRNYSGEIQDELFFQYFSKGFDPKAVSIDAKTLRQKFGKLKDFNDEKVEYIILGKIFSPNELAERMSQMKNYFGMSGSQKFTKQHLQYARENYIKDTGLDNWMTEMFQAITPEKEDGFIELINTAGI
;
A
#
# COMPACT_ATOMS: atom_id res chain seq x y z
N MET A 1 -2.62 19.35 35.96
CA MET A 1 -3.46 18.28 35.41
C MET A 1 -4.52 18.95 34.55
N GLY A 2 -4.21 19.19 33.28
CA GLY A 2 -5.15 19.75 32.32
C GLY A 2 -5.90 18.60 31.64
N MET A 3 -7.22 18.55 31.84
CA MET A 3 -8.12 17.81 30.98
C MET A 3 -8.16 18.54 29.62
N GLU A 4 -7.27 18.19 28.71
CA GLU A 4 -7.43 18.57 27.31
C GLU A 4 -8.33 17.56 26.60
N SER A 5 -9.59 18.00 26.43
CA SER A 5 -10.56 17.69 25.38
C SER A 5 -10.66 16.23 24.89
N LEU A 6 -11.69 15.55 25.40
CA LEU A 6 -12.29 14.32 24.85
C LEU A 6 -13.02 14.53 23.49
N SER A 7 -12.65 15.53 22.68
CA SER A 7 -13.39 15.90 21.46
C SER A 7 -12.90 15.24 20.17
N ASN A 8 -11.93 14.33 20.21
CA ASN A 8 -11.40 13.64 19.01
C ASN A 8 -11.81 12.16 18.92
N ILE A 9 -12.73 11.68 19.77
CA ILE A 9 -13.12 10.26 19.84
C ILE A 9 -14.07 9.86 18.69
N GLU A 10 -14.78 10.80 18.07
CA GLU A 10 -15.78 10.50 17.02
C GLU A 10 -15.20 9.94 15.70
N PHE A 11 -13.88 9.87 15.55
CA PHE A 11 -13.21 9.26 14.38
C PHE A 11 -12.41 7.99 14.70
N LEU A 12 -12.47 7.47 15.93
CA LEU A 12 -11.84 6.20 16.32
C LEU A 12 -12.82 5.02 16.20
N SER A 13 -13.61 4.99 15.13
CA SER A 13 -14.48 3.86 14.82
C SER A 13 -14.14 3.30 13.44
N PRO A 14 -14.18 1.96 13.27
CA PRO A 14 -14.09 1.34 11.96
C PRO A 14 -15.10 1.95 10.99
N TYR A 15 -14.67 2.21 9.76
CA TYR A 15 -15.53 2.63 8.68
C TYR A 15 -16.32 1.45 8.14
N GLU A 16 -17.65 1.56 8.11
CA GLU A 16 -18.55 0.50 7.69
C GLU A 16 -18.99 0.59 6.21
N GLY A 17 -18.38 1.49 5.42
CA GLY A 17 -18.73 1.69 4.02
C GLY A 17 -17.70 1.13 3.02
N ASN A 18 -17.73 1.67 1.80
CA ASN A 18 -16.92 1.20 0.67
C ASN A 18 -15.49 1.78 0.71
N GLU A 19 -14.52 0.94 1.01
CA GLU A 19 -13.10 1.32 1.07
C GLU A 19 -12.56 1.82 -0.28
N SER A 20 -13.07 1.29 -1.40
CA SER A 20 -12.70 1.74 -2.75
C SER A 20 -13.22 3.15 -3.03
N LEU A 21 -14.41 3.50 -2.55
CA LEU A 21 -14.93 4.88 -2.71
C LEU A 21 -14.15 5.87 -1.84
N VAL A 22 -13.78 5.49 -0.62
CA VAL A 22 -12.92 6.32 0.24
C VAL A 22 -11.57 6.54 -0.43
N LEU A 23 -10.95 5.50 -0.99
CA LEU A 23 -9.71 5.61 -1.75
C LEU A 23 -9.84 6.54 -2.96
N VAL A 24 -10.85 6.34 -3.82
CA VAL A 24 -11.07 7.19 -5.01
C VAL A 24 -11.29 8.64 -4.57
N SER A 25 -12.04 8.88 -3.49
CA SER A 25 -12.23 10.23 -2.96
C SER A 25 -10.92 10.87 -2.51
N ARG A 26 -10.00 10.10 -1.91
CA ARG A 26 -8.64 10.58 -1.56
C ARG A 26 -7.85 10.94 -2.81
N PHE A 27 -7.87 10.11 -3.85
CA PHE A 27 -7.13 10.42 -5.08
C PHE A 27 -7.65 11.65 -5.83
N LYS A 28 -8.90 12.07 -5.60
CA LYS A 28 -9.46 13.29 -6.21
C LYS A 28 -9.12 14.55 -5.40
N ASP A 29 -8.57 14.42 -4.19
CA ASP A 29 -8.11 15.56 -3.41
C ASP A 29 -6.81 16.12 -4.00
N PRO A 30 -6.73 17.45 -4.21
CA PRO A 30 -5.58 18.07 -4.87
C PRO A 30 -4.28 17.93 -4.08
N VAL A 31 -4.34 17.88 -2.75
CA VAL A 31 -3.16 17.70 -1.90
C VAL A 31 -2.64 16.27 -2.05
N ILE A 32 -3.52 15.28 -1.99
CA ILE A 32 -3.15 13.88 -2.18
C ILE A 32 -2.58 13.66 -3.59
N LYS A 33 -3.24 14.19 -4.63
CA LYS A 33 -2.75 14.14 -6.01
C LYS A 33 -1.32 14.69 -6.13
N SER A 34 -1.08 15.90 -5.61
CA SER A 34 0.26 16.50 -5.65
C SER A 34 1.30 15.65 -4.92
N GLN A 35 0.95 15.05 -3.78
CA GLN A 35 1.84 14.17 -3.05
C GLN A 35 2.15 12.88 -3.82
N VAL A 36 1.16 12.23 -4.43
CA VAL A 36 1.37 11.01 -5.23
C VAL A 36 2.29 11.32 -6.42
N ILE A 37 2.04 12.40 -7.15
CA ILE A 37 2.87 12.81 -8.29
C ILE A 37 4.31 13.07 -7.84
N ALA A 38 4.52 13.77 -6.72
CA ALA A 38 5.84 14.04 -6.17
C ALA A 38 6.57 12.74 -5.76
N THR A 39 5.87 11.80 -5.12
CA THR A 39 6.44 10.50 -4.75
C THR A 39 6.80 9.68 -6.00
N LEU A 40 5.93 9.63 -7.01
CA LEU A 40 6.20 8.94 -8.28
C LEU A 40 7.40 9.55 -9.00
N HIS A 41 7.50 10.88 -9.07
CA HIS A 41 8.66 11.55 -9.63
C HIS A 41 9.95 11.15 -8.89
N LYS A 42 9.88 11.05 -7.54
CA LYS A 42 11.02 10.58 -6.74
C LYS A 42 11.43 9.14 -7.08
N VAL A 43 10.47 8.26 -7.35
CA VAL A 43 10.74 6.89 -7.83
C VAL A 43 11.53 6.92 -9.14
N TYR A 44 11.11 7.75 -10.09
CA TYR A 44 11.82 7.90 -11.36
C TYR A 44 13.22 8.48 -11.18
N GLU A 45 13.41 9.48 -10.31
CA GLU A 45 14.74 10.03 -9.98
C GLU A 45 15.67 8.96 -9.41
N ILE A 46 15.19 8.16 -8.46
CA ILE A 46 15.98 7.08 -7.84
C ILE A 46 16.34 6.02 -8.89
N ARG A 47 15.41 5.71 -9.80
CA ARG A 47 15.66 4.78 -10.91
C ARG A 47 16.72 5.31 -11.87
N ALA A 48 16.64 6.58 -12.25
CA ALA A 48 17.64 7.22 -13.09
C ALA A 48 19.02 7.25 -12.42
N ALA A 49 19.07 7.51 -11.11
CA ALA A 49 20.32 7.58 -10.36
C ALA A 49 20.96 6.20 -10.09
N SER A 50 20.18 5.11 -10.05
CA SER A 50 20.71 3.77 -9.78
C SER A 50 21.50 3.20 -10.96
N GLY A 51 21.32 3.75 -12.17
CA GLY A 51 21.94 3.24 -13.39
C GLY A 51 21.45 1.85 -13.81
N LYS A 52 20.44 1.30 -13.12
CA LYS A 52 19.77 0.06 -13.52
C LYS A 52 18.96 0.33 -14.80
N GLU A 53 19.15 -0.51 -15.81
CA GLU A 53 18.46 -0.41 -17.09
C GLU A 53 16.94 -0.58 -16.89
N ILE A 54 16.12 0.12 -17.68
CA ILE A 54 14.68 -0.12 -17.66
C ILE A 54 14.43 -1.36 -18.53
N ASN A 55 13.95 -2.45 -17.92
CA ASN A 55 13.56 -3.71 -18.61
C ASN A 55 12.41 -3.57 -19.63
N THR A 56 11.96 -2.37 -19.96
CA THR A 56 11.23 -2.16 -21.21
C THR A 56 12.30 -1.97 -22.28
N VAL A 57 12.72 -3.07 -22.87
CA VAL A 57 13.58 -3.06 -24.04
C VAL A 57 12.69 -2.78 -25.25
N PRO A 58 12.66 -1.55 -25.80
CA PRO A 58 12.20 -1.40 -27.16
C PRO A 58 13.15 -2.20 -28.04
N ILE A 59 12.59 -3.13 -28.79
CA ILE A 59 13.28 -3.81 -29.87
C ILE A 59 13.44 -2.76 -30.97
N ASP A 60 14.67 -2.48 -31.40
CA ASP A 60 14.88 -1.55 -32.51
C ASP A 60 14.36 -2.11 -33.84
N GLU A 61 14.49 -1.31 -34.90
CA GLU A 61 14.14 -1.73 -36.25
C GLU A 61 14.92 -2.95 -36.77
N ASN A 62 15.98 -3.37 -36.07
CA ASN A 62 16.83 -4.51 -36.41
C ASN A 62 16.56 -5.75 -35.54
N GLY A 63 15.64 -5.68 -34.57
CA GLY A 63 15.39 -6.80 -33.67
C GLY A 63 16.32 -6.83 -32.45
N GLU A 64 17.15 -5.79 -32.24
CA GLU A 64 18.11 -5.73 -31.14
C GLU A 64 17.52 -5.05 -29.91
N GLU A 65 17.93 -5.56 -28.74
CA GLU A 65 17.58 -5.00 -27.45
C GLU A 65 18.35 -3.70 -27.23
N VAL A 66 17.68 -2.54 -27.26
CA VAL A 66 18.34 -1.26 -27.01
C VAL A 66 18.10 -0.82 -25.58
N SER A 67 19.20 -0.75 -24.82
CA SER A 67 19.22 -0.12 -23.50
C SER A 67 19.10 1.40 -23.67
N HIS A 68 18.06 1.97 -23.07
CA HIS A 68 17.91 3.41 -22.94
C HIS A 68 18.20 3.83 -21.49
N PRO A 69 18.92 4.96 -21.28
CA PRO A 69 19.05 5.52 -19.95
C PRO A 69 17.66 5.78 -19.37
N ALA A 70 17.49 5.53 -18.07
CA ALA A 70 16.22 5.75 -17.42
C ALA A 70 15.82 7.24 -17.52
N ILE A 71 14.77 7.52 -18.29
CA ILE A 71 14.22 8.86 -18.45
C ILE A 71 13.34 9.16 -17.25
N VAL A 72 13.58 10.29 -16.58
CA VAL A 72 12.68 10.83 -15.57
C VAL A 72 11.57 11.59 -16.29
N PRO A 73 10.31 11.12 -16.28
CA PRO A 73 9.21 11.84 -16.89
C PRO A 73 9.00 13.18 -16.18
N SER A 74 8.52 14.17 -16.91
CA SER A 74 8.12 15.44 -16.34
C SER A 74 6.96 15.29 -15.35
N MET A 75 6.84 16.22 -14.41
CA MET A 75 5.71 16.26 -13.48
C MET A 75 4.36 16.32 -14.20
N GLU A 76 4.29 16.93 -15.39
CA GLU A 76 3.08 17.00 -16.21
C GLU A 76 2.70 15.64 -16.80
N GLU A 77 3.67 14.87 -17.30
CA GLU A 77 3.43 13.51 -17.82
C GLU A 77 2.95 12.57 -16.70
N ILE A 78 3.56 12.65 -15.51
CA ILE A 78 3.14 11.88 -14.34
C ILE A 78 1.73 12.31 -13.91
N ALA A 79 1.42 13.61 -13.91
CA ALA A 79 0.10 14.11 -13.56
C ALA A 79 -0.98 13.61 -14.54
N LYS A 80 -0.67 13.54 -15.84
CA LYS A 80 -1.56 13.00 -16.86
C LYS A 80 -1.84 11.51 -16.65
N GLN A 81 -0.80 10.71 -16.45
CA GLN A 81 -0.94 9.27 -16.17
C GLN A 81 -1.74 9.03 -14.88
N TYR A 82 -1.49 9.84 -13.85
CA TYR A 82 -2.26 9.80 -12.61
C TYR A 82 -3.75 10.03 -12.87
N ASP A 83 -4.11 11.07 -13.61
CA ASP A 83 -5.52 11.38 -13.91
C ASP A 83 -6.19 10.27 -14.75
N GLU A 84 -5.47 9.70 -15.71
CA GLU A 84 -5.93 8.56 -16.50
C GLU A 84 -6.21 7.34 -15.59
N HIS A 85 -5.26 6.98 -14.72
CA HIS A 85 -5.41 5.84 -13.82
C HIS A 85 -6.54 6.04 -12.80
N VAL A 86 -6.66 7.24 -12.22
CA VAL A 86 -7.76 7.57 -11.29
C VAL A 86 -9.12 7.49 -11.99
N SER A 87 -9.21 7.98 -13.23
CA SER A 87 -10.43 7.88 -14.05
C SER A 87 -10.80 6.43 -14.36
N GLU A 88 -9.81 5.57 -14.62
CA GLU A 88 -10.03 4.14 -14.88
C GLU A 88 -10.53 3.40 -13.65
N ILE A 89 -9.89 3.57 -12.48
CA ILE A 89 -10.36 2.91 -11.26
C ILE A 89 -11.75 3.42 -10.83
N GLU A 90 -12.06 4.70 -11.07
CA GLU A 90 -13.37 5.27 -10.76
C GLU A 90 -14.49 4.59 -11.56
N LYS A 91 -14.28 4.34 -12.86
CA LYS A 91 -15.26 3.68 -13.73
C LYS A 91 -15.61 2.25 -13.29
N ILE A 92 -14.68 1.57 -12.62
CA ILE A 92 -14.83 0.19 -12.17
C ILE A 92 -15.07 0.07 -10.66
N THR A 93 -15.35 1.19 -9.96
CA THR A 93 -15.68 1.19 -8.52
C THR A 93 -17.20 1.14 -8.33
N ASN A 94 -17.77 -0.07 -8.35
CA ASN A 94 -19.22 -0.29 -8.31
C ASN A 94 -19.69 -1.14 -7.09
N ILE A 95 -18.99 -1.16 -5.95
CA ILE A 95 -19.53 -1.86 -4.78
C ILE A 95 -20.67 -1.05 -4.16
N THR A 96 -21.90 -1.52 -4.31
CA THR A 96 -23.07 -0.99 -3.60
C THR A 96 -23.31 -1.78 -2.30
N PHE A 97 -23.60 -1.08 -1.21
CA PHE A 97 -23.80 -1.69 0.12
C PHE A 97 -25.26 -2.08 0.38
N THR A 98 -26.14 -1.89 -0.62
CA THR A 98 -27.59 -2.04 -0.48
C THR A 98 -28.14 -3.41 -0.90
N GLY A 99 -27.32 -4.30 -1.44
CA GLY A 99 -27.76 -5.67 -1.71
C GLY A 99 -26.95 -6.38 -2.79
N LYS A 100 -26.42 -7.54 -2.38
CA LYS A 100 -25.60 -8.54 -3.10
C LYS A 100 -24.14 -8.11 -3.28
N GLU A 101 -23.27 -9.04 -2.90
CA GLU A 101 -21.80 -8.96 -2.82
C GLU A 101 -21.17 -8.12 -3.94
N PRO A 102 -19.99 -7.48 -3.73
CA PRO A 102 -19.23 -6.85 -4.80
C PRO A 102 -19.21 -7.78 -6.01
N GLU A 103 -19.51 -7.25 -7.19
CA GLU A 103 -19.55 -8.03 -8.41
C GLU A 103 -18.21 -8.80 -8.56
N SER A 104 -18.26 -10.12 -8.36
CA SER A 104 -17.09 -11.04 -8.38
C SER A 104 -16.37 -11.10 -9.74
N ASN A 105 -16.83 -10.30 -10.69
CA ASN A 105 -16.32 -10.09 -12.04
C ASN A 105 -15.45 -8.83 -12.15
N THR A 106 -15.36 -7.97 -11.12
CA THR A 106 -14.40 -6.84 -11.06
C THR A 106 -13.20 -7.10 -10.16
N MET A 107 -13.28 -8.12 -9.30
CA MET A 107 -12.15 -8.69 -8.59
C MET A 107 -11.95 -10.10 -9.10
N ASP A 108 -10.74 -10.46 -9.50
CA ASP A 108 -10.44 -11.81 -9.98
C ASP A 108 -10.86 -12.81 -8.90
N SER A 109 -11.97 -13.52 -9.14
CA SER A 109 -12.79 -14.20 -8.12
C SER A 109 -12.15 -15.43 -7.48
N ALA A 110 -10.84 -15.58 -7.68
CA ALA A 110 -10.01 -16.68 -7.23
C ALA A 110 -9.01 -16.28 -6.14
N TRP A 111 -9.06 -15.05 -5.60
CA TRP A 111 -8.18 -14.65 -4.48
C TRP A 111 -8.62 -15.29 -3.16
N GLU A 112 -8.25 -16.55 -2.98
CA GLU A 112 -8.23 -17.21 -1.68
C GLU A 112 -7.00 -16.73 -0.90
N PHE A 113 -7.21 -15.99 0.19
CA PHE A 113 -6.13 -15.74 1.15
C PHE A 113 -5.84 -17.04 1.90
N PRO A 114 -4.59 -17.55 1.89
CA PRO A 114 -4.30 -18.80 2.56
C PRO A 114 -4.67 -18.70 4.05
N GLY A 115 -5.53 -19.61 4.51
CA GLY A 115 -6.00 -19.70 5.90
C GLY A 115 -7.23 -18.86 6.26
N ILE A 116 -7.79 -18.04 5.36
CA ILE A 116 -8.98 -17.20 5.65
C ILE A 116 -10.25 -17.73 4.95
N GLY A 117 -10.12 -18.63 3.97
CA GLY A 117 -11.27 -19.17 3.24
C GLY A 117 -11.95 -18.11 2.37
N LYS A 118 -13.28 -18.23 2.14
CA LYS A 118 -14.04 -17.22 1.39
C LYS A 118 -14.07 -15.90 2.16
N LEU A 119 -13.63 -14.82 1.54
CA LEU A 119 -13.64 -13.48 2.12
C LEU A 119 -15.07 -12.94 2.29
N SER A 120 -15.29 -12.17 3.36
CA SER A 120 -16.52 -11.41 3.57
C SER A 120 -16.61 -10.19 2.63
N THR A 121 -17.80 -9.60 2.47
CA THR A 121 -17.97 -8.36 1.69
C THR A 121 -17.06 -7.23 2.17
N LYS A 122 -16.88 -7.08 3.48
CA LYS A 122 -15.98 -6.06 4.05
C LYS A 122 -14.52 -6.33 3.67
N GLN A 123 -14.07 -7.59 3.78
CA GLN A 123 -12.71 -7.98 3.41
C GLN A 123 -12.46 -7.81 1.91
N LEU A 124 -13.43 -8.16 1.07
CA LEU A 124 -13.37 -7.92 -0.37
C LEU A 124 -13.23 -6.43 -0.69
N SER A 125 -13.97 -5.55 0.00
CA SER A 125 -13.82 -4.10 -0.19
C SER A 125 -12.42 -3.59 0.19
N ILE A 126 -11.84 -4.09 1.29
CA ILE A 126 -10.47 -3.73 1.72
C ILE A 126 -9.43 -4.18 0.67
N VAL A 127 -9.55 -5.42 0.17
CA VAL A 127 -8.65 -5.97 -0.86
C VAL A 127 -8.81 -5.21 -2.17
N GLU A 128 -10.03 -4.92 -2.61
CA GLU A 128 -10.27 -4.16 -3.83
C GLU A 128 -9.62 -2.77 -3.79
N ALA A 129 -9.77 -2.07 -2.66
CA ALA A 129 -9.14 -0.78 -2.47
C ALA A 129 -7.60 -0.89 -2.51
N HIS A 130 -7.03 -1.92 -1.89
CA HIS A 130 -5.59 -2.17 -1.92
C HIS A 130 -5.08 -2.36 -3.35
N GLU A 131 -5.69 -3.25 -4.12
CA GLU A 131 -5.28 -3.53 -5.51
C GLU A 131 -5.49 -2.32 -6.44
N LYS A 132 -6.57 -1.56 -6.26
CA LYS A 132 -6.80 -0.31 -7.01
C LYS A 132 -5.78 0.76 -6.69
N GLY A 133 -5.29 0.80 -5.46
CA GLY A 133 -4.25 1.73 -5.07
C GLY A 133 -2.93 1.45 -5.79
N HIS A 134 -2.55 0.18 -5.97
CA HIS A 134 -1.38 -0.20 -6.78
C HIS A 134 -1.44 0.33 -8.22
N PHE A 135 -2.64 0.46 -8.79
CA PHE A 135 -2.82 0.99 -10.14
C PHE A 135 -2.39 2.47 -10.23
N VAL A 136 -2.67 3.25 -9.20
CA VAL A 136 -2.34 4.70 -9.16
C VAL A 136 -0.95 4.93 -8.58
N ARG A 137 -0.57 4.20 -7.54
CA ARG A 137 0.72 4.31 -6.82
C ARG A 137 1.65 3.16 -7.19
N ASN A 138 2.04 3.10 -8.46
CA ASN A 138 2.93 2.05 -8.93
C ASN A 138 4.40 2.35 -8.54
N TYR A 139 4.82 1.80 -7.40
CA TYR A 139 6.22 1.88 -6.93
C TYR A 139 7.02 0.61 -7.23
N SER A 140 6.51 -0.25 -8.11
CA SER A 140 7.15 -1.52 -8.46
C SER A 140 8.41 -1.33 -9.32
N GLY A 141 9.18 -2.41 -9.45
CA GLY A 141 10.43 -2.45 -10.23
C GLY A 141 11.65 -2.87 -9.41
N GLU A 142 12.83 -2.78 -10.03
CA GLU A 142 14.10 -3.28 -9.48
C GLU A 142 14.75 -2.36 -8.44
N ILE A 143 14.11 -1.23 -8.11
CA ILE A 143 14.61 -0.21 -7.19
C ILE A 143 13.87 -0.18 -5.86
N GLN A 144 13.14 -1.25 -5.52
CA GLN A 144 12.32 -1.30 -4.31
C GLN A 144 13.15 -1.13 -3.04
N ASP A 145 14.34 -1.73 -2.99
CA ASP A 145 15.23 -1.61 -1.84
C ASP A 145 15.73 -0.17 -1.69
N GLU A 146 16.21 0.45 -2.78
CA GLU A 146 16.69 1.83 -2.77
C GLU A 146 15.58 2.81 -2.39
N LEU A 147 14.39 2.65 -2.94
CA LEU A 147 13.24 3.48 -2.61
C LEU A 147 12.80 3.27 -1.15
N PHE A 148 12.81 2.03 -0.66
CA PHE A 148 12.54 1.76 0.74
C PHE A 148 13.55 2.49 1.64
N PHE A 149 14.85 2.27 1.44
CA PHE A 149 15.87 2.86 2.31
C PHE A 149 15.91 4.38 2.24
N GLN A 150 15.75 4.98 1.06
CA GLN A 150 15.80 6.44 0.89
C GLN A 150 14.53 7.16 1.33
N TYR A 151 13.36 6.50 1.28
CA TYR A 151 12.08 7.18 1.48
C TYR A 151 11.24 6.58 2.62
N PHE A 152 10.98 5.27 2.61
CA PHE A 152 10.06 4.63 3.56
C PHE A 152 10.71 4.24 4.89
N SER A 153 12.02 4.00 4.94
CA SER A 153 12.73 3.48 6.12
C SER A 153 12.63 4.36 7.37
N LYS A 154 12.24 5.64 7.22
CA LYS A 154 12.00 6.53 8.35
C LYS A 154 10.82 6.09 9.24
N GLY A 155 9.84 5.39 8.67
CA GLY A 155 8.67 4.90 9.41
C GLY A 155 8.70 3.41 9.79
N PHE A 156 9.74 2.68 9.40
CA PHE A 156 9.79 1.23 9.56
C PHE A 156 11.16 0.73 10.00
N ASP A 157 11.18 -0.26 10.89
CA ASP A 157 12.33 -1.05 11.28
C ASP A 157 12.11 -2.53 10.92
N PRO A 158 12.67 -3.01 9.80
CA PRO A 158 12.54 -4.41 9.40
C PRO A 158 13.08 -5.40 10.43
N LYS A 159 14.01 -4.98 11.29
CA LYS A 159 14.61 -5.88 12.31
C LYS A 159 13.68 -6.15 13.49
N ALA A 160 12.63 -5.34 13.66
CA ALA A 160 11.64 -5.55 14.70
C ALA A 160 10.60 -6.62 14.34
N VAL A 161 10.57 -7.06 13.07
CA VAL A 161 9.61 -8.05 12.58
C VAL A 161 10.06 -9.46 12.90
N SER A 162 9.17 -10.24 13.51
CA SER A 162 9.40 -11.67 13.77
C SER A 162 8.76 -12.52 12.69
N ILE A 163 9.56 -13.24 11.90
CA ILE A 163 9.08 -14.14 10.85
C ILE A 163 9.08 -15.60 11.32
N ASP A 164 7.90 -16.22 11.39
CA ASP A 164 7.78 -17.67 11.58
C ASP A 164 7.93 -18.41 10.24
N ALA A 165 9.19 -18.63 9.85
CA ALA A 165 9.52 -19.30 8.59
C ALA A 165 8.87 -20.70 8.47
N LYS A 166 8.68 -21.40 9.59
CA LYS A 166 8.04 -22.73 9.59
C LYS A 166 6.57 -22.62 9.19
N THR A 167 5.82 -21.73 9.82
CA THR A 167 4.42 -21.49 9.48
C THR A 167 4.28 -20.99 8.04
N LEU A 168 5.19 -20.11 7.59
CA LEU A 168 5.14 -19.59 6.22
C LEU A 168 5.44 -20.65 5.16
N ARG A 169 6.34 -21.61 5.41
CA ARG A 169 6.53 -22.76 4.50
C ARG A 169 5.31 -23.65 4.40
N GLN A 170 4.59 -23.85 5.50
CA GLN A 170 3.35 -24.62 5.50
C GLN A 170 2.24 -23.90 4.73
N LYS A 171 2.14 -22.58 4.93
CA LYS A 171 1.15 -21.72 4.27
C LYS A 171 1.43 -21.54 2.78
N PHE A 172 2.70 -21.41 2.41
CA PHE A 172 3.13 -21.14 1.04
C PHE A 172 4.02 -22.28 0.54
N GLY A 173 3.42 -23.27 -0.14
CA GLY A 173 4.14 -24.45 -0.63
C GLY A 173 5.36 -24.14 -1.52
N LYS A 174 5.39 -22.97 -2.18
CA LYS A 174 6.55 -22.49 -2.96
C LYS A 174 7.80 -22.16 -2.12
N LEU A 175 7.66 -22.08 -0.81
CA LEU A 175 8.76 -21.78 0.11
C LEU A 175 9.37 -23.04 0.76
N LYS A 176 8.77 -24.23 0.53
CA LYS A 176 9.10 -25.47 1.25
C LYS A 176 10.59 -25.85 1.18
N ASP A 177 11.26 -25.51 0.08
CA ASP A 177 12.65 -25.88 -0.20
C ASP A 177 13.66 -24.81 0.26
N PHE A 178 13.19 -23.69 0.83
CA PHE A 178 14.06 -22.62 1.33
C PHE A 178 14.36 -22.75 2.82
N ASN A 179 15.60 -22.46 3.20
CA ASN A 179 16.00 -22.31 4.60
C ASN A 179 15.36 -21.07 5.25
N ASP A 180 15.45 -20.95 6.58
CA ASP A 180 14.80 -19.88 7.34
C ASP A 180 15.24 -18.49 6.88
N GLU A 181 16.54 -18.27 6.71
CA GLU A 181 17.11 -16.99 6.26
C GLU A 181 16.55 -16.56 4.89
N LYS A 182 16.44 -17.50 3.94
CA LYS A 182 15.91 -17.20 2.61
C LYS A 182 14.41 -16.93 2.64
N VAL A 183 13.66 -17.65 3.48
CA VAL A 183 12.23 -17.38 3.70
C VAL A 183 12.05 -15.99 4.28
N GLU A 184 12.79 -15.65 5.33
CA GLU A 184 12.74 -14.34 5.96
C GLU A 184 13.07 -13.22 4.97
N TYR A 185 14.16 -13.35 4.22
CA TYR A 185 14.52 -12.39 3.16
C TYR A 185 13.39 -12.17 2.14
N ILE A 186 12.79 -13.25 1.64
CA ILE A 186 11.70 -13.16 0.65
C ILE A 186 10.47 -12.47 1.24
N ILE A 187 10.15 -12.74 2.51
CA ILE A 187 8.94 -12.25 3.16
C ILE A 187 9.12 -10.79 3.57
N LEU A 188 10.25 -10.42 4.15
CA LEU A 188 10.59 -9.03 4.43
C LEU A 188 10.60 -8.19 3.15
N GLY A 189 11.14 -8.72 2.04
CA GLY A 189 11.08 -8.03 0.74
C GLY A 189 9.65 -7.76 0.25
N LYS A 190 8.68 -8.63 0.57
CA LYS A 190 7.27 -8.39 0.25
C LYS A 190 6.62 -7.38 1.19
N ILE A 191 6.83 -7.54 2.49
CA ILE A 191 6.24 -6.67 3.52
C ILE A 191 6.73 -5.23 3.32
N PHE A 192 8.03 -5.05 3.09
CA PHE A 192 8.69 -3.76 2.98
C PHE A 192 8.86 -3.26 1.55
N SER A 193 8.23 -3.91 0.57
CA SER A 193 8.15 -3.31 -0.76
C SER A 193 7.40 -1.97 -0.67
N PRO A 194 7.95 -0.87 -1.22
CA PRO A 194 7.30 0.45 -1.20
C PRO A 194 5.87 0.41 -1.74
N ASN A 195 5.63 -0.39 -2.76
CA ASN A 195 4.34 -0.60 -3.40
C ASN A 195 3.30 -1.09 -2.39
N GLU A 196 3.66 -2.10 -1.59
CA GLU A 196 2.77 -2.69 -0.59
C GLU A 196 2.65 -1.83 0.68
N LEU A 197 3.75 -1.19 1.12
CA LEU A 197 3.71 -0.30 2.29
C LEU A 197 2.74 0.86 2.08
N ALA A 198 2.74 1.45 0.88
CA ALA A 198 1.81 2.52 0.53
C ALA A 198 0.35 2.06 0.64
N GLU A 199 0.04 0.86 0.15
CA GLU A 199 -1.33 0.34 0.19
C GLU A 199 -1.77 -0.11 1.58
N ARG A 200 -0.89 -0.69 2.39
CA ARG A 200 -1.22 -0.97 3.79
C ARG A 200 -1.41 0.31 4.62
N MET A 201 -0.63 1.37 4.34
CA MET A 201 -0.91 2.69 4.91
C MET A 201 -2.26 3.25 4.45
N SER A 202 -2.62 3.00 3.19
CA SER A 202 -3.91 3.37 2.63
C SER A 202 -5.06 2.61 3.28
N GLN A 203 -4.90 1.31 3.55
CA GLN A 203 -5.83 0.48 4.29
C GLN A 203 -6.08 1.03 5.70
N MET A 204 -5.05 1.53 6.40
CA MET A 204 -5.23 2.17 7.71
C MET A 204 -6.06 3.45 7.65
N LYS A 205 -5.86 4.29 6.63
CA LYS A 205 -6.69 5.49 6.45
C LYS A 205 -8.14 5.14 6.11
N ASN A 206 -8.35 4.17 5.23
CA ASN A 206 -9.69 3.70 4.90
C ASN A 206 -10.41 3.08 6.11
N TYR A 207 -9.68 2.39 6.98
CA TYR A 207 -10.26 1.82 8.20
C TYR A 207 -10.92 2.87 9.10
N PHE A 208 -10.46 4.13 9.05
CA PHE A 208 -11.11 5.26 9.74
C PHE A 208 -11.98 6.14 8.82
N GLY A 209 -12.22 5.70 7.58
CA GLY A 209 -13.03 6.43 6.60
C GLY A 209 -12.41 7.75 6.17
N MET A 210 -11.08 7.89 6.28
CA MET A 210 -10.38 9.13 5.96
C MET A 210 -10.41 9.39 4.45
N SER A 211 -11.16 10.41 4.06
CA SER A 211 -11.25 10.96 2.72
C SER A 211 -10.32 12.17 2.54
N GLY A 212 -9.97 12.47 1.29
CA GLY A 212 -9.07 13.57 0.93
C GLY A 212 -7.79 13.67 1.78
N SER A 213 -7.48 14.89 2.22
CA SER A 213 -6.25 15.22 2.95
C SER A 213 -6.34 15.08 4.49
N GLN A 214 -7.35 14.35 5.00
CA GLN A 214 -7.49 14.06 6.43
C GLN A 214 -6.22 13.41 7.01
N LYS A 215 -5.87 13.80 8.24
CA LYS A 215 -4.61 13.42 8.88
C LYS A 215 -4.76 12.21 9.79
N PHE A 216 -3.90 11.23 9.54
CA PHE A 216 -3.70 10.09 10.42
C PHE A 216 -2.83 10.51 11.61
N THR A 217 -3.16 10.07 12.81
CA THR A 217 -2.49 10.49 14.05
C THR A 217 -1.95 9.30 14.84
N LYS A 218 -1.16 9.57 15.89
CA LYS A 218 -0.68 8.55 16.82
C LYS A 218 -1.83 7.77 17.49
N GLN A 219 -2.92 8.45 17.82
CA GLN A 219 -4.12 7.80 18.38
C GLN A 219 -4.75 6.82 17.39
N HIS A 220 -4.83 7.19 16.10
CA HIS A 220 -5.30 6.28 15.06
C HIS A 220 -4.38 5.07 14.91
N LEU A 221 -3.05 5.27 14.95
CA LEU A 221 -2.08 4.17 14.91
C LEU A 221 -2.27 3.22 16.09
N GLN A 222 -2.37 3.75 17.31
CA GLN A 222 -2.57 2.94 18.50
C GLN A 222 -3.87 2.13 18.40
N TYR A 223 -4.97 2.78 18.01
CA TYR A 223 -6.25 2.10 17.84
C TYR A 223 -6.18 1.00 16.77
N ALA A 224 -5.54 1.27 15.63
CA ALA A 224 -5.38 0.29 14.56
C ALA A 224 -4.55 -0.93 15.02
N ARG A 225 -3.45 -0.73 15.77
CA ARG A 225 -2.66 -1.83 16.34
C ARG A 225 -3.50 -2.76 17.22
N GLU A 226 -4.42 -2.20 18.00
CA GLU A 226 -5.22 -2.95 18.97
C GLU A 226 -6.43 -3.64 18.34
N ASN A 227 -6.99 -3.08 17.26
CA ASN A 227 -8.33 -3.44 16.77
C ASN A 227 -8.40 -3.85 15.29
N TYR A 228 -7.50 -3.39 14.41
CA TYR A 228 -7.63 -3.57 12.95
C TYR A 228 -7.90 -5.02 12.53
N ILE A 229 -7.06 -5.96 12.99
CA ILE A 229 -7.17 -7.38 12.62
C ILE A 229 -8.44 -8.00 13.21
N LYS A 230 -8.84 -7.58 14.42
CA LYS A 230 -10.04 -8.09 15.10
C LYS A 230 -11.31 -7.64 14.38
N ASP A 231 -11.34 -6.38 13.97
CA ASP A 231 -12.51 -5.75 13.37
C ASP A 231 -12.69 -6.15 11.91
N THR A 232 -11.58 -6.26 11.17
CA THR A 232 -11.61 -6.60 9.74
C THR A 232 -11.54 -8.10 9.47
N GLY A 233 -11.01 -8.87 10.41
CA GLY A 233 -10.64 -10.28 10.21
C GLY A 233 -9.59 -10.49 9.12
N LEU A 234 -8.92 -9.43 8.66
CA LEU A 234 -7.94 -9.46 7.58
C LEU A 234 -6.58 -9.01 8.11
N ASP A 235 -5.62 -9.92 8.13
CA ASP A 235 -4.26 -9.55 8.53
C ASP A 235 -3.50 -8.89 7.37
N ASN A 236 -3.41 -9.51 6.19
CA ASN A 236 -2.68 -8.95 5.03
C ASN A 236 -1.26 -8.40 5.36
N TRP A 237 -0.54 -9.06 6.28
CA TRP A 237 0.77 -8.63 6.81
C TRP A 237 0.73 -7.35 7.66
N MET A 238 -0.45 -6.97 8.16
CA MET A 238 -0.61 -5.84 9.05
C MET A 238 0.01 -6.13 10.42
N THR A 239 0.00 -7.38 10.90
CA THR A 239 0.73 -7.76 12.13
C THR A 239 2.20 -7.37 12.03
N GLU A 240 2.89 -7.81 10.99
CA GLU A 240 4.31 -7.55 10.76
C GLU A 240 4.57 -6.06 10.50
N MET A 241 3.69 -5.40 9.76
CA MET A 241 3.80 -3.95 9.55
C MET A 241 3.69 -3.18 10.88
N PHE A 242 2.76 -3.55 11.76
CA PHE A 242 2.63 -2.92 13.07
C PHE A 242 3.84 -3.16 13.97
N GLN A 243 4.46 -4.34 13.91
CA GLN A 243 5.73 -4.64 14.60
C GLN A 243 6.87 -3.74 14.11
N ALA A 244 6.91 -3.50 12.80
CA ALA A 244 7.95 -2.67 12.17
C ALA A 244 7.88 -1.19 12.55
N ILE A 245 6.71 -0.69 12.96
CA ILE A 245 6.58 0.69 13.45
C ILE A 245 6.94 0.71 14.92
N THR A 246 8.23 0.73 15.24
CA THR A 246 8.71 0.81 16.63
C THR A 246 8.46 2.20 17.22
N PRO A 247 8.57 2.39 18.55
CA PRO A 247 8.45 3.71 19.17
C PRO A 247 9.37 4.78 18.54
N GLU A 248 10.57 4.39 18.13
CA GLU A 248 11.56 5.27 17.48
C GLU A 248 11.19 5.61 16.03
N LYS A 249 10.34 4.80 15.39
CA LYS A 249 9.89 4.97 14.00
C LYS A 249 8.52 5.63 13.88
N GLU A 250 7.79 5.76 14.98
CA GLU A 250 6.40 6.22 14.98
C GLU A 250 6.24 7.62 14.35
N ASP A 251 7.10 8.58 14.69
CA ASP A 251 7.02 9.93 14.11
C ASP A 251 7.27 9.92 12.60
N GLY A 252 8.27 9.16 12.14
CA GLY A 252 8.55 9.01 10.72
C GLY A 252 7.42 8.31 9.97
N PHE A 253 6.75 7.35 10.61
CA PHE A 253 5.57 6.70 10.07
C PHE A 253 4.38 7.68 9.94
N ILE A 254 4.08 8.44 11.01
CA ILE A 254 3.01 9.44 11.00
C ILE A 254 3.26 10.52 9.95
N GLU A 255 4.51 10.92 9.74
CA GLU A 255 4.87 11.80 8.64
C GLU A 255 4.56 11.15 7.29
N LEU A 256 5.10 9.94 7.03
CA LEU A 256 4.94 9.21 5.76
C LEU A 256 3.47 9.06 5.35
N ILE A 257 2.63 8.50 6.24
CA ILE A 257 1.22 8.25 5.94
C ILE A 257 0.45 9.55 5.63
N ASN A 258 0.96 10.72 6.02
CA ASN A 258 0.33 12.01 5.80
C ASN A 258 0.94 12.83 4.65
N THR A 259 2.08 12.39 4.09
CA THR A 259 2.83 13.15 3.08
C THR A 259 3.16 12.36 1.81
N ALA A 260 3.10 11.04 1.84
CA ALA A 260 3.48 10.19 0.70
C ALA A 260 2.37 10.04 -0.37
N GLY A 261 1.25 10.75 -0.24
CA GLY A 261 0.10 10.61 -1.14
C GLY A 261 -0.76 9.39 -0.80
N ILE A 262 -0.82 9.05 0.50
CA ILE A 262 -1.62 7.95 1.01
C ILE A 262 -3.08 8.36 1.13
#